data_AF-A0A5C9AAJ6-F1
#
_entry.id   AF-A0A5C9AAJ6-F1
#
_cell.length_a   1.000
_cell.length_b   1.000
_cell.length_c   1.000
_cell.angle_alpha   90.00
_cell.angle_beta   90.00
_cell.angle_gamma   90.00
#
_symmetry.space_group_name_H-M   'P 1'
#
loop_
_entity.id
_entity.type
_entity.pdbx_description
1 polymer ?
#
loop_
_entity_poly.entity_id
_entity_poly.type
_entity_poly.pdbx_seq_one_letter_code
_entity_poly.pdbx_strand_id
1 'polypeptide(L)'
;MQQKSDNVVSHYVFEAPVRIWHWLTVLCMAVLMVTGYFIGKPLPSVSGEATYLFYMGYIRLIHFSAGMVFTVVLLMRIYWAFVGNRYSRELFIVPVWRKSWWQGVWYEIRWYLFLAKRPSADIGHNPIAQAAMFGYFLMSVFMIITGFALY
;
A
#
# COMPACT_ATOMS: atom_id res chain seq x y z
N MET A 1 26.38 36.24 21.52
CA MET A 1 26.53 35.31 20.37
C MET A 1 25.18 34.63 20.17
N GLN A 2 24.41 35.08 19.18
CA GLN A 2 23.02 34.66 18.95
C GLN A 2 23.01 33.38 18.10
N GLN A 3 22.52 32.26 18.62
CA GLN A 3 22.26 31.06 17.82
C GLN A 3 21.07 31.32 16.89
N LYS A 4 21.32 31.23 15.58
CA LYS A 4 20.33 31.31 14.50
C LYS A 4 19.47 30.04 14.56
N SER A 5 18.19 30.15 14.93
CA SER A 5 17.28 29.01 14.80
C SER A 5 17.06 28.75 13.32
N ASP A 6 17.44 27.56 12.86
CA ASP A 6 17.11 27.11 11.51
C ASP A 6 15.60 27.15 11.33
N ASN A 7 15.14 27.91 10.34
CA ASN A 7 13.74 27.95 9.93
C ASN A 7 13.38 26.58 9.35
N VAL A 8 12.97 25.64 10.20
CA VAL A 8 12.44 24.35 9.79
C VAL A 8 11.07 24.61 9.15
N VAL A 9 11.05 24.77 7.83
CA VAL A 9 9.80 24.86 7.07
C VAL A 9 9.17 23.48 7.05
N SER A 10 8.26 23.23 8.00
CA SER A 10 7.41 22.04 8.02
C SER A 10 6.48 22.06 6.81
N HIS A 11 6.88 21.42 5.72
CA HIS A 11 5.99 21.14 4.62
C HIS A 11 4.98 20.08 5.05
N TYR A 12 3.69 20.39 4.97
CA TYR A 12 2.60 19.44 5.24
C TYR A 12 2.49 18.45 4.07
N VAL A 13 3.42 17.50 4.02
CA VAL A 13 3.52 16.51 2.92
C VAL A 13 2.45 15.42 3.04
N PHE A 14 2.02 15.10 4.27
CA PHE A 14 0.99 14.08 4.54
C PHE A 14 -0.34 14.71 4.94
N GLU A 15 -1.15 15.03 3.93
CA GLU A 15 -2.51 15.50 4.10
C GLU A 15 -3.34 14.49 4.93
N ALA A 16 -4.19 14.99 5.85
CA ALA A 16 -5.15 14.18 6.60
C ALA A 16 -5.92 13.13 5.75
N PRO A 17 -6.43 13.44 4.53
CA PRO A 17 -7.06 12.44 3.65
C PRO A 17 -6.15 11.27 3.28
N VAL A 18 -4.86 11.51 3.05
CA VAL A 18 -3.89 10.46 2.71
C VAL A 18 -3.66 9.52 3.90
N ARG A 19 -3.70 10.04 5.12
CA ARG A 19 -3.57 9.24 6.34
C ARG A 19 -4.79 8.36 6.59
N ILE A 20 -5.99 8.93 6.43
CA ILE A 20 -7.25 8.18 6.57
C ILE A 20 -7.27 7.04 5.55
N TRP A 21 -6.93 7.35 4.29
CA TRP A 21 -6.79 6.35 3.25
C TRP A 21 -5.81 5.23 3.63
N HIS A 22 -4.65 5.59 4.16
CA HIS A 22 -3.62 4.62 4.53
C HIS A 22 -4.12 3.68 5.63
N TRP A 23 -4.70 4.21 6.71
CA TRP A 23 -5.21 3.40 7.81
C TRP A 23 -6.37 2.50 7.39
N LEU A 24 -7.25 3.00 6.51
CA LEU A 24 -8.34 2.21 5.97
C LEU A 24 -7.82 1.06 5.09
N THR A 25 -6.79 1.33 4.28
CA THR A 25 -6.09 0.32 3.48
C THR A 25 -5.45 -0.74 4.36
N VAL A 26 -4.75 -0.34 5.44
CA VAL A 26 -4.12 -1.26 6.41
C VAL A 26 -5.16 -2.16 7.06
N LEU A 27 -6.30 -1.60 7.50
CA LEU A 27 -7.37 -2.37 8.11
C LEU A 27 -7.98 -3.39 7.14
N CYS A 28 -8.28 -2.96 5.90
CA CYS A 28 -8.80 -3.87 4.87
C CYS A 28 -7.81 -5.00 4.56
N MET A 29 -6.52 -4.66 4.41
CA MET A 29 -5.49 -5.65 4.13
C MET A 29 -5.35 -6.66 5.27
N ALA A 30 -5.38 -6.22 6.52
CA ALA A 30 -5.34 -7.10 7.69
C ALA A 30 -6.50 -8.11 7.67
N VAL A 31 -7.73 -7.63 7.42
CA VAL A 31 -8.91 -8.50 7.31
C VAL A 31 -8.78 -9.48 6.15
N LEU A 32 -8.39 -9.01 4.96
CA LEU A 32 -8.21 -9.83 3.76
C LEU A 32 -7.14 -10.91 3.96
N MET A 33 -6.02 -10.59 4.61
CA MET A 33 -4.96 -11.56 4.92
C MET A 33 -5.45 -12.65 5.87
N VAL A 34 -6.09 -12.28 6.99
CA VAL A 34 -6.57 -13.23 7.99
C VAL A 34 -7.66 -14.13 7.42
N THR A 35 -8.66 -13.53 6.77
CA THR A 35 -9.77 -14.29 6.18
C THR A 35 -9.33 -15.12 4.97
N GLY A 36 -8.44 -14.58 4.12
CA GLY A 36 -7.87 -15.30 2.99
C GLY A 36 -7.05 -16.51 3.41
N TYR A 37 -6.28 -16.39 4.51
CA TYR A 37 -5.58 -17.53 5.10
C TYR A 37 -6.55 -18.63 5.52
N PHE A 38 -7.65 -18.30 6.19
CA PHE A 38 -8.65 -19.28 6.59
C PHE A 38 -9.45 -19.87 5.41
N ILE A 39 -9.58 -19.16 4.30
CA ILE A 39 -10.19 -19.70 3.07
C ILE A 39 -9.25 -20.72 2.41
N GLY A 40 -7.94 -20.43 2.35
CA GLY A 40 -6.94 -21.33 1.78
C GLY A 40 -6.59 -22.53 2.67
N LYS A 41 -6.60 -22.33 3.99
CA LYS A 41 -6.44 -23.37 5.01
C LYS A 41 -7.67 -23.37 5.93
N PRO A 42 -8.71 -24.16 5.59
CA PRO A 42 -9.94 -24.17 6.34
C PRO A 42 -9.70 -24.59 7.79
N LEU A 43 -10.53 -24.03 8.68
CA LEU A 43 -10.60 -24.41 10.08
C LEU A 43 -10.88 -25.93 10.20
N PRO A 44 -10.38 -26.57 11.27
CA PRO A 44 -10.69 -27.97 11.56
C PRO A 44 -12.20 -28.21 11.54
N SER A 45 -12.61 -29.36 11.01
CA SER A 45 -14.00 -29.78 11.01
C SER A 45 -14.54 -29.82 12.44
N VAL A 46 -15.50 -28.96 12.73
CA VAL A 46 -16.21 -28.91 14.01
C VAL A 46 -17.33 -29.94 14.00
N SER A 47 -17.43 -30.73 15.06
CA SER A 47 -18.52 -31.69 15.26
C SER A 47 -19.79 -30.95 15.68
N GLY A 48 -20.86 -31.08 14.90
CA GLY A 48 -22.18 -30.53 15.19
C GLY A 48 -23.08 -30.53 13.96
N GLU A 49 -24.31 -30.06 14.10
CA GLU A 49 -25.28 -30.06 13.02
C GLU A 49 -24.94 -28.98 11.97
N ALA A 50 -24.81 -29.38 10.71
CA ALA A 50 -24.34 -28.52 9.62
C ALA A 50 -25.18 -27.25 9.43
N THR A 51 -26.47 -27.30 9.79
CA THR A 51 -27.41 -26.16 9.77
C THR A 51 -26.93 -24.99 10.62
N TYR A 52 -26.27 -25.26 11.75
CA TYR A 52 -25.84 -24.22 12.71
C TYR A 52 -24.36 -23.83 12.56
N LEU A 53 -23.59 -24.54 11.72
CA LEU A 53 -22.14 -24.37 11.58
C LEU A 53 -21.78 -23.67 10.27
N PHE A 54 -22.16 -22.40 10.12
CA PHE A 54 -21.89 -21.58 8.92
C PHE A 54 -20.60 -20.75 8.99
N TYR A 55 -19.58 -21.22 9.72
CA TYR A 55 -18.35 -20.44 9.96
C TYR A 55 -17.61 -20.02 8.69
N MET A 56 -17.46 -20.95 7.73
CA MET A 56 -16.80 -20.65 6.45
C MET A 56 -17.59 -19.65 5.60
N GLY A 57 -18.92 -19.67 5.70
CA GLY A 57 -19.78 -18.73 5.01
C GLY A 57 -19.61 -17.30 5.56
N TYR A 58 -19.54 -17.14 6.88
CA TYR A 58 -19.23 -15.84 7.48
C TYR A 58 -17.83 -15.34 7.14
N ILE A 59 -16.81 -16.22 7.14
CA ILE A 59 -15.44 -15.85 6.75
C ILE A 59 -15.39 -15.35 5.30
N ARG A 60 -16.04 -16.06 4.37
CA ARG A 60 -16.14 -15.63 2.97
C ARG A 60 -16.89 -14.31 2.83
N LEU A 61 -18.02 -14.14 3.53
CA LEU A 61 -18.80 -12.90 3.50
C LEU A 61 -17.95 -11.69 3.95
N ILE A 62 -17.21 -11.85 5.06
CA ILE A 62 -16.31 -10.81 5.56
C ILE A 62 -15.18 -10.54 4.56
N HIS A 63 -14.58 -11.59 3.98
CA HIS A 63 -13.51 -11.45 2.99
C HIS A 63 -13.97 -10.66 1.76
N PHE A 64 -15.10 -11.03 1.16
CA PHE A 64 -15.64 -10.34 -0.01
C PHE A 64 -16.06 -8.91 0.32
N SER A 65 -16.72 -8.69 1.46
CA SER A 65 -17.10 -7.35 1.91
C SER A 65 -15.87 -6.45 2.10
N ALA A 66 -14.81 -6.97 2.73
CA ALA A 66 -13.53 -6.26 2.86
C ALA A 66 -12.87 -6.00 1.50
N GLY A 67 -12.98 -6.92 0.54
CA GLY A 67 -12.51 -6.76 -0.84
C GLY A 67 -13.23 -5.65 -1.60
N MET A 68 -14.55 -5.52 -1.42
CA MET A 68 -15.33 -4.43 -2.00
C MET A 68 -14.91 -3.08 -1.42
N VAL A 69 -14.77 -2.98 -0.10
CA VAL A 69 -14.29 -1.76 0.57
C VAL A 69 -12.87 -1.43 0.10
N PHE A 70 -11.96 -2.39 0.07
CA PHE A 70 -10.60 -2.21 -0.44
C PHE A 70 -10.58 -1.69 -1.88
N THR A 71 -11.46 -2.19 -2.73
CA THR A 71 -11.61 -1.71 -4.12
C THR A 71 -11.99 -0.24 -4.16
N VAL A 72 -13.01 0.18 -3.40
CA VAL A 72 -13.43 1.59 -3.32
C VAL A 72 -12.30 2.47 -2.79
N VAL A 73 -11.58 1.99 -1.77
CA VAL A 73 -10.43 2.69 -1.19
C VAL A 73 -9.30 2.85 -2.20
N LEU A 74 -8.99 1.81 -2.98
CA LEU A 74 -8.00 1.89 -4.04
C LEU A 74 -8.43 2.87 -5.15
N LEU A 75 -9.71 2.85 -5.56
CA LEU A 75 -10.25 3.79 -6.55
C LEU A 75 -10.15 5.24 -6.07
N MET A 76 -10.48 5.50 -4.79
CA MET A 76 -10.28 6.82 -4.18
C MET A 76 -8.80 7.24 -4.22
N ARG A 77 -7.85 6.31 -4.05
CA ARG A 77 -6.42 6.61 -4.18
C ARG A 77 -6.03 7.03 -5.58
N ILE A 78 -6.51 6.29 -6.58
CA ILE A 78 -6.24 6.55 -7.99
C ILE A 78 -6.74 7.96 -8.32
N TYR A 79 -7.97 8.27 -7.92
CA TYR A 79 -8.55 9.58 -8.08
C TYR A 79 -7.69 10.68 -7.42
N TRP A 80 -7.28 10.49 -6.17
CA TRP A 80 -6.42 11.46 -5.47
C TRP A 80 -5.01 11.57 -6.06
N ALA A 81 -4.52 10.55 -6.76
CA ALA A 81 -3.25 10.62 -7.49
C ALA A 81 -3.34 11.50 -8.75
N PHE A 82 -4.52 11.62 -9.36
CA PHE A 82 -4.77 12.50 -10.51
C PHE A 82 -5.14 13.93 -10.09
N VAL A 83 -5.93 14.10 -9.03
CA VAL A 83 -6.45 15.40 -8.57
C VAL A 83 -5.56 16.06 -7.50
N GLY A 84 -4.76 15.28 -6.78
CA GLY A 84 -3.92 15.77 -5.69
C GLY A 84 -2.62 16.46 -6.11
N ASN A 85 -1.84 16.85 -5.10
CA ASN A 85 -0.62 17.63 -5.24
C ASN A 85 0.46 16.96 -6.12
N ARG A 86 1.41 17.74 -6.67
CA ARG A 86 2.47 17.28 -7.60
C ARG A 86 3.22 16.02 -7.10
N TYR A 87 3.43 15.93 -5.79
CA TYR A 87 4.08 14.80 -5.10
C TYR A 87 3.25 13.50 -5.10
N SER A 88 1.91 13.58 -5.05
CA SER A 88 1.02 12.41 -5.18
C SER A 88 1.02 11.85 -6.60
N ARG A 89 1.32 12.70 -7.59
CA ARG A 89 1.34 12.35 -9.02
C ARG A 89 2.68 11.73 -9.44
N GLU A 90 3.78 12.18 -8.85
CA GLU A 90 5.12 11.59 -9.05
C GLU A 90 5.24 10.14 -8.55
N LEU A 91 4.39 9.73 -7.61
CA LEU A 91 4.32 8.34 -7.14
C LEU A 91 3.93 7.31 -8.22
N PHE A 92 3.19 7.75 -9.25
CA PHE A 92 2.67 6.87 -10.30
C PHE A 92 3.52 6.86 -11.57
N ILE A 93 4.37 7.87 -11.77
CA ILE A 93 5.25 7.95 -12.93
C ILE A 93 6.62 7.48 -12.49
N VAL A 94 6.85 6.17 -12.56
CA VAL A 94 8.18 5.60 -12.33
C VAL A 94 8.98 5.70 -13.64
N PRO A 95 10.02 6.56 -13.74
CA PRO A 95 10.79 6.70 -14.97
C PRO A 95 11.82 5.57 -15.08
N VAL A 96 11.35 4.31 -15.14
CA VAL A 96 12.18 3.09 -15.26
C VAL A 96 13.12 3.11 -16.47
N TRP A 97 12.79 3.93 -17.47
CA TRP A 97 13.55 4.16 -18.69
C TRP A 97 14.81 5.02 -18.49
N ARG A 98 14.93 5.72 -17.35
CA ARG A 98 16.06 6.63 -17.09
C ARG A 98 17.16 5.88 -16.33
N LYS A 99 18.37 5.87 -16.90
CA LYS A 99 19.57 5.30 -16.23
C LYS A 99 19.85 5.95 -14.86
N SER A 100 19.54 7.24 -14.69
CA SER A 100 19.69 7.95 -13.41
C SER A 100 18.80 7.39 -12.31
N TRP A 101 17.62 6.85 -12.65
CA TRP A 101 16.69 6.26 -11.69
C TRP A 101 17.25 4.94 -11.13
N TRP A 102 17.81 4.08 -11.98
CA TRP A 102 18.48 2.84 -11.57
C TRP A 102 19.74 3.08 -10.75
N GLN A 103 20.48 4.16 -11.04
CA GLN A 103 21.62 4.58 -10.21
C GLN A 103 21.18 5.00 -8.81
N GLY A 104 20.06 5.71 -8.69
CA GLY A 104 19.42 6.04 -7.42
C GLY A 104 19.00 4.78 -6.64
N VAL A 105 18.27 3.85 -7.28
CA VAL A 105 17.88 2.56 -6.66
C VAL A 105 19.10 1.81 -6.10
N TRP A 106 20.16 1.68 -6.88
CA TRP A 106 21.35 0.94 -6.47
C TRP A 106 22.12 1.64 -5.35
N TYR A 107 22.21 2.97 -5.39
CA TYR A 107 22.80 3.76 -4.32
C TYR A 107 22.05 3.57 -3.00
N GLU A 108 20.72 3.52 -3.08
CA GLU A 108 19.87 3.45 -1.91
C GLU A 108 19.78 2.04 -1.32
N ILE A 109 19.86 0.99 -2.15
CA ILE A 109 20.11 -0.39 -1.68
C ILE A 109 21.44 -0.45 -0.91
N ARG A 110 22.51 0.16 -1.46
CA ARG A 110 23.82 0.19 -0.77
C ARG A 110 23.75 0.97 0.53
N TRP A 111 22.96 2.04 0.59
CA TRP A 111 22.73 2.79 1.82
C TRP A 111 21.94 1.98 2.85
N TYR A 112 20.86 1.28 2.46
CA TYR A 112 20.10 0.40 3.34
C TYR A 112 20.91 -0.79 3.86
N LEU A 113 21.88 -1.26 3.08
CA LEU A 113 22.85 -2.27 3.49
C LEU A 113 24.04 -1.67 4.28
N PHE A 114 23.98 -0.38 4.65
CA PHE A 114 25.01 0.36 5.39
C PHE A 114 26.38 0.46 4.69
N LEU A 115 26.46 0.22 3.37
CA LEU A 115 27.69 0.38 2.57
C LEU A 115 27.96 1.84 2.15
N ALA A 116 26.99 2.75 2.28
CA ALA A 116 27.14 4.16 1.93
C ALA A 116 27.02 5.08 3.15
N LYS A 117 27.90 6.08 3.27
CA LYS A 117 28.00 6.98 4.45
C LYS A 117 26.95 8.10 4.52
N ARG A 118 26.24 8.41 3.43
CA ARG A 118 25.26 9.53 3.38
C ARG A 118 24.00 9.13 2.61
N PRO A 119 22.79 9.50 3.08
CA PRO A 119 21.55 9.30 2.32
C PRO A 119 21.58 10.12 1.02
N SER A 120 20.94 9.62 -0.04
CA SER A 120 20.73 10.40 -1.26
C SER A 120 19.82 11.60 -0.93
N ALA A 121 20.20 12.77 -1.42
CA ALA A 121 19.46 14.02 -1.21
C ALA A 121 18.26 14.12 -2.18
N ASP A 122 17.42 13.09 -2.23
CA ASP A 122 16.20 13.11 -3.03
C ASP A 122 15.11 13.88 -2.27
N ILE A 123 14.70 15.04 -2.80
CA ILE A 123 13.76 16.00 -2.19
C ILE A 123 12.28 15.49 -2.27
N GLY A 124 12.07 14.19 -2.42
CA GLY A 124 10.76 13.57 -2.62
C GLY A 124 10.72 12.10 -2.21
N HIS A 125 10.10 11.24 -3.04
CA HIS A 125 10.10 9.80 -2.81
C HIS A 125 11.30 9.13 -3.47
N ASN A 126 12.10 8.44 -2.66
CA ASN A 126 13.11 7.46 -3.06
C ASN A 126 12.63 6.60 -4.26
N PRO A 127 13.45 6.39 -5.30
CA PRO A 127 13.18 5.47 -6.42
C PRO A 127 12.59 4.11 -6.01
N ILE A 128 13.08 3.51 -4.93
CA ILE A 128 12.58 2.27 -4.30
C ILE A 128 11.17 2.45 -3.76
N ALA A 129 10.86 3.58 -3.11
CA ALA A 129 9.51 3.85 -2.62
C ALA A 129 8.51 4.00 -3.78
N GLN A 130 8.92 4.63 -4.88
CA GLN A 130 8.12 4.70 -6.11
C GLN A 130 7.90 3.30 -6.72
N ALA A 131 8.95 2.48 -6.81
CA ALA A 131 8.86 1.11 -7.31
C ALA A 131 7.94 0.23 -6.44
N ALA A 132 8.06 0.32 -5.12
CA ALA A 132 7.23 -0.42 -4.18
C ALA A 132 5.76 -0.02 -4.31
N MET A 133 5.47 1.27 -4.46
CA MET A 133 4.10 1.76 -4.63
C MET A 133 3.50 1.34 -5.97
N PHE A 134 4.27 1.35 -7.05
CA PHE A 134 3.84 0.82 -8.34
C PHE A 134 3.54 -0.68 -8.28
N GLY A 135 4.43 -1.46 -7.64
CA GLY A 135 4.23 -2.91 -7.45
C GLY A 135 3.00 -3.22 -6.59
N TYR A 136 2.82 -2.49 -5.49
CA TYR A 136 1.61 -2.56 -4.66
C TYR A 136 0.35 -2.32 -5.48
N PHE A 137 0.37 -1.30 -6.33
CA PHE A 137 -0.78 -0.93 -7.15
C PHE A 137 -1.13 -2.02 -8.17
N LEU A 138 -0.13 -2.52 -8.89
CA LEU A 138 -0.30 -3.60 -9.87
C LEU A 138 -0.85 -4.87 -9.21
N MET A 139 -0.30 -5.27 -8.07
CA MET A 139 -0.76 -6.43 -7.32
C MET A 139 -2.19 -6.24 -6.80
N SER A 140 -2.51 -5.05 -6.31
CA SER A 140 -3.86 -4.73 -5.81
C SER A 140 -4.90 -4.82 -6.92
N VAL A 141 -4.61 -4.29 -8.10
CA VAL A 141 -5.50 -4.41 -9.27
C VAL A 141 -5.67 -5.86 -9.69
N PHE A 142 -4.59 -6.64 -9.74
CA PHE A 142 -4.66 -8.06 -10.06
C PHE A 142 -5.52 -8.85 -9.05
N MET A 143 -5.34 -8.62 -7.75
CA MET A 143 -6.15 -9.25 -6.70
C MET A 143 -7.63 -8.86 -6.79
N ILE A 144 -7.94 -7.61 -7.13
CA ILE A 144 -9.32 -7.15 -7.31
C ILE A 144 -9.98 -7.85 -8.50
N ILE A 145 -9.31 -7.88 -9.66
CA ILE A 145 -9.86 -8.51 -10.88
C ILE A 145 -10.10 -10.01 -10.65
N THR A 146 -9.10 -10.70 -10.10
CA THR A 146 -9.22 -12.14 -9.80
C THR A 146 -10.27 -12.40 -8.71
N GLY A 147 -10.37 -11.54 -7.69
CA GLY A 147 -11.38 -11.61 -6.66
C GLY A 147 -12.80 -11.47 -7.20
N PHE A 148 -13.04 -10.50 -8.10
CA PHE A 148 -14.34 -10.35 -8.78
C PHE A 148 -14.66 -11.51 -9.71
N ALA A 149 -13.67 -12.11 -10.36
CA ALA A 149 -13.88 -13.26 -11.23
C ALA A 149 -14.24 -14.56 -10.45
N LEU A 150 -13.89 -14.62 -9.17
CA LEU A 150 -14.13 -15.76 -8.28
C LEU A 150 -15.34 -15.57 -7.34
N TYR A 151 -15.97 -14.39 -7.34
CA TYR A 151 -17.18 -14.08 -6.59
C TYR A 151 -18.41 -14.68 -7.26
#